data_AF-A1HMI2-F1
#
_entry.id   AF-A1HMI2-F1
#
_cell.length_a   1.000
_cell.length_b   1.000
_cell.length_c   1.000
_cell.angle_alpha   90.00
_cell.angle_beta   90.00
_cell.angle_gamma   90.00
#
_symmetry.space_group_name_H-M   'P 1'
#
loop_
_entity.id
_entity.type
_entity.pdbx_description
1 polymer ?
#
loop_
_entity_poly.entity_id
_entity_poly.type
_entity_poly.pdbx_seq_one_letter_code
_entity_poly.pdbx_strand_id
1 'polypeptide(L)'
;MTSRLFELIAGKESIYGYRKLAKCLSLERELIINKKEVYPLCKELDILRPQRRNHIRIRHIRRLARNRTITKITDYHRLLYWPD
;
A
#
# COMPACT_ATOMS: atom_id res chain seq x y z
N MET A 1 3.23 20.18 -25.46
CA MET A 1 3.22 18.88 -24.75
C MET A 1 2.37 18.90 -23.48
N THR A 2 2.19 20.04 -22.80
CA THR A 2 1.45 20.17 -21.54
C THR A 2 -0.09 20.08 -21.65
N SER A 3 -0.71 20.46 -22.77
CA SER A 3 -2.19 20.55 -22.85
C SER A 3 -2.93 19.22 -22.71
N ARG A 4 -2.37 18.11 -23.19
CA ARG A 4 -3.05 16.81 -23.23
C ARG A 4 -3.05 16.04 -21.93
N LEU A 5 -2.05 16.25 -21.07
CA LEU A 5 -2.04 15.61 -19.76
C LEU A 5 -3.21 16.14 -18.93
N PHE A 6 -3.51 17.44 -19.03
CA PHE A 6 -4.64 18.06 -18.35
C PHE A 6 -6.00 17.50 -18.80
N GLU A 7 -6.19 17.17 -20.08
CA GLU A 7 -7.44 16.53 -20.56
C GLU A 7 -7.64 15.15 -19.93
N LEU A 8 -6.58 14.33 -19.87
CA LEU A 8 -6.63 13.00 -19.23
C LEU A 8 -6.82 13.10 -17.71
N ILE A 9 -6.25 14.13 -17.08
CA ILE A 9 -6.43 14.40 -15.65
C ILE A 9 -7.86 14.87 -15.36
N ALA A 10 -8.42 15.72 -16.23
CA ALA A 10 -9.80 16.21 -16.14
C ALA A 10 -10.83 15.10 -16.42
N GLY A 11 -10.45 14.08 -17.18
CA GLY A 11 -11.24 12.87 -17.42
C GLY A 11 -11.30 11.91 -16.22
N LYS A 12 -11.95 10.76 -16.43
CA LYS A 12 -12.14 9.71 -15.39
C LYS A 12 -10.84 9.00 -14.97
N GLU A 13 -9.78 9.13 -15.76
CA GLU A 13 -8.53 8.40 -15.61
C GLU A 13 -7.73 8.82 -14.37
N SER A 14 -7.83 10.08 -13.95
CA SER A 14 -7.18 10.60 -12.74
C SER A 14 -7.67 9.94 -11.45
N ILE A 15 -8.90 9.40 -11.44
CA ILE A 15 -9.53 8.78 -10.28
C ILE A 15 -8.74 7.55 -9.80
N TYR A 16 -8.08 6.85 -10.73
CA TYR A 16 -7.36 5.61 -10.45
C TYR A 16 -5.86 5.83 -10.19
N GLY A 17 -5.33 7.00 -10.53
CA GLY A 17 -3.93 7.41 -10.29
C GLY A 17 -2.97 7.17 -11.46
N TYR A 18 -1.71 7.52 -11.24
CA TYR A 18 -0.65 7.60 -12.28
C TYR A 18 -0.41 6.30 -13.07
N ARG A 19 -0.69 5.12 -12.48
CA ARG A 19 -0.55 3.83 -13.17
C ARG A 19 -1.56 3.64 -14.30
N LYS A 20 -2.78 4.15 -14.14
CA LYS A 20 -3.82 4.08 -15.17
C LYS A 20 -3.64 5.18 -16.20
N LEU A 21 -3.25 6.39 -15.76
CA LEU A 21 -2.81 7.47 -16.67
C LEU A 21 -1.71 7.00 -17.63
N ALA A 22 -0.68 6.32 -17.12
CA ALA A 22 0.40 5.77 -17.97
C ALA A 22 -0.12 4.76 -19.00
N LYS A 23 -1.12 3.94 -18.64
CA LYS A 23 -1.71 2.95 -19.54
C LYS A 23 -2.57 3.61 -20.62
N CYS A 24 -3.32 4.65 -20.29
CA CYS A 24 -4.14 5.37 -21.26
C CYS A 24 -3.29 6.22 -22.21
N LEU A 25 -2.21 6.83 -21.71
CA LEU A 25 -1.19 7.46 -22.56
C LEU A 25 -0.58 6.47 -23.57
N SER A 26 -0.31 5.24 -23.13
CA SER A 26 0.25 4.21 -24.00
C SER A 26 -0.75 3.71 -25.05
N LEU A 27 -2.03 3.60 -24.71
CA LEU A 27 -3.08 3.11 -25.60
C LEU A 27 -3.56 4.16 -26.62
N GLU A 28 -3.78 5.41 -26.20
CA GLU A 28 -4.33 6.45 -27.09
C GLU A 28 -3.30 7.08 -28.03
N ARG A 29 -2.02 7.00 -27.67
CA ARG A 29 -0.96 7.79 -28.31
C ARG A 29 0.25 6.97 -28.72
N GLU A 30 0.21 5.65 -28.54
CA GLU A 30 1.35 4.74 -28.76
C GLU A 30 2.63 5.19 -28.05
N LEU A 31 2.49 5.97 -26.98
CA LEU A 31 3.60 6.48 -26.21
C LEU A 31 4.21 5.34 -25.39
N ILE A 32 5.46 5.00 -25.67
CA ILE A 32 6.24 4.03 -24.89
C ILE A 32 6.69 4.73 -23.59
N ILE A 33 5.75 4.91 -22.65
CA ILE A 33 6.01 5.58 -21.37
C ILE A 33 5.97 4.56 -20.23
N ASN A 34 6.98 4.63 -19.36
CA ASN A 34 7.02 3.85 -18.13
C ASN A 34 6.27 4.57 -17.00
N LYS A 35 5.64 3.81 -16.10
CA LYS A 35 4.98 4.35 -14.89
C LYS A 35 5.91 5.18 -13.99
N LYS A 36 7.23 4.96 -14.08
CA LYS A 36 8.26 5.71 -13.34
C LYS A 36 8.44 7.13 -13.86
N GLU A 37 8.24 7.35 -15.17
CA GLU A 37 8.35 8.68 -15.80
C GLU A 37 7.09 9.52 -15.55
N VAL A 38 5.92 8.88 -15.46
CA VAL A 38 4.64 9.56 -15.18
C VAL A 38 4.54 10.00 -13.73
N TYR A 39 5.18 9.27 -12.81
CA TYR A 39 5.13 9.58 -11.38
C TYR A 39 5.65 10.98 -11.02
N PRO A 40 6.86 11.42 -11.44
CA PRO A 40 7.35 12.76 -11.13
C PRO A 40 6.44 13.86 -11.68
N LEU A 41 5.92 13.71 -12.90
CA LEU A 41 4.95 14.64 -13.48
C LEU A 41 3.68 14.74 -12.63
N CYS A 42 3.10 13.61 -12.20
CA CYS A 42 1.93 13.61 -11.32
C CYS A 42 2.23 14.16 -9.92
N LYS A 43 3.48 14.08 -9.46
CA LYS A 43 3.94 14.62 -8.17
C LYS A 43 4.09 16.14 -8.23
N GLU A 44 4.66 16.67 -9.30
CA GLU A 44 4.77 18.12 -9.53
C GLU A 44 3.39 18.79 -9.65
N LEU A 45 2.44 18.09 -10.28
CA LEU A 45 1.06 18.57 -10.43
C LEU A 45 0.18 18.36 -9.19
N ASP A 46 0.71 17.77 -8.12
CA ASP A 46 -0.01 17.44 -6.87
C ASP A 46 -1.30 16.61 -7.06
N ILE A 47 -1.31 15.71 -8.04
CA ILE A 47 -2.48 14.84 -8.36
C ILE A 47 -2.43 13.52 -7.58
N LEU A 48 -1.29 13.22 -6.96
CA LEU A 48 -1.10 11.98 -6.23
C LEU A 48 -2.00 11.93 -4.99
N ARG A 49 -2.90 10.95 -4.97
CA ARG A 49 -3.71 10.69 -3.78
C ARG A 49 -2.81 10.31 -2.60
N PRO A 50 -3.14 10.78 -1.39
CA PRO A 50 -2.39 10.41 -0.20
C PRO A 50 -2.39 8.89 -0.03
N GLN A 51 -1.28 8.35 0.48
CA GLN A 51 -1.16 6.94 0.78
C GLN A 51 -2.31 6.51 1.69
N ARG A 52 -3.07 5.48 1.29
CA ARG A 52 -4.20 4.97 2.08
C ARG A 52 -3.72 4.64 3.50
N ARG A 53 -4.26 5.34 4.51
CA ARG A 53 -3.96 5.14 5.95
C ARG A 53 -4.39 3.77 6.48
N ASN A 54 -4.96 2.89 5.63
CA ASN A 54 -5.34 1.53 6.00
C ASN A 54 -4.15 0.66 6.45
N HIS A 55 -2.91 1.01 6.07
CA HIS A 55 -1.71 0.33 6.56
C HIS A 55 -1.27 0.80 7.97
N ILE A 56 -1.79 1.95 8.42
CA ILE A 56 -1.58 2.51 9.77
C ILE A 56 -2.63 1.98 10.74
N ARG A 57 -3.70 1.36 10.23
CA ARG A 57 -4.65 0.64 11.08
C ARG A 57 -3.89 -0.49 11.76
N ILE A 58 -3.70 -0.30 13.06
CA ILE A 58 -3.18 -1.26 14.03
C ILE A 58 -3.68 -2.64 13.60
N ARG A 59 -2.79 -3.42 12.99
CA ARG A 59 -3.10 -4.79 12.60
C ARG A 59 -3.26 -5.53 13.92
N HIS A 60 -4.49 -5.66 14.39
CA HIS A 60 -4.80 -6.35 15.64
C HIS A 60 -4.01 -7.65 15.65
N ILE A 61 -3.29 -7.92 16.74
CA ILE A 61 -2.45 -9.11 16.83
C ILE A 61 -3.39 -10.31 16.71
N ARG A 62 -3.26 -11.06 15.62
CA ARG A 62 -4.01 -12.30 15.43
C ARG A 62 -3.41 -13.33 16.37
N ARG A 63 -4.04 -13.55 17.53
CA ARG A 63 -3.65 -14.60 18.47
C ARG A 63 -4.47 -15.85 18.17
N LEU A 64 -3.81 -16.97 17.94
CA LEU A 64 -4.46 -18.28 17.92
C LEU A 64 -5.05 -18.57 19.30
N ALA A 65 -6.27 -19.12 19.35
CA ALA A 65 -6.88 -19.55 20.60
C ALA A 65 -5.99 -20.63 21.24
N ARG A 66 -5.49 -20.38 22.46
CA ARG A 66 -4.68 -21.34 23.22
C ARG A 66 -5.58 -22.09 24.21
N ASN A 67 -6.32 -23.07 23.71
CA ASN A 67 -7.10 -23.98 24.54
C ASN A 67 -6.16 -25.05 25.12
N ARG A 68 -5.32 -24.69 26.10
CA ARG A 68 -4.54 -25.67 26.86
C ARG A 68 -5.02 -25.70 28.31
N THR A 69 -5.25 -26.89 28.83
CA THR A 69 -5.45 -27.12 30.26
C THR A 69 -4.09 -27.04 30.93
N ILE A 70 -3.92 -26.09 31.85
CA ILE A 70 -2.68 -25.96 32.64
C ILE A 70 -2.76 -27.01 33.75
N THR A 71 -2.29 -28.22 33.46
CA THR A 71 -2.11 -29.28 34.45
C THR A 71 -0.79 -29.01 35.18
N LYS A 72 -0.89 -28.38 36.34
CA LYS A 72 0.27 -28.04 37.18
C LYS A 72 1.07 -29.30 37.52
N ILE A 73 2.31 -29.33 37.04
CA ILE A 73 3.51 -29.97 37.61
C ILE A 73 4.74 -29.52 36.78
N THR A 74 4.58 -29.32 35.47
CA THR A 74 5.69 -28.99 34.55
C THR A 74 6.07 -27.50 34.46
N ASP A 75 5.19 -26.57 34.86
CA ASP A 75 5.42 -25.12 34.71
C ASP A 75 6.29 -24.48 35.81
N TYR A 76 6.34 -25.05 37.02
CA TYR A 76 7.15 -24.53 38.13
C TYR A 76 8.65 -24.67 37.87
N HIS A 77 9.04 -25.72 37.15
CA HIS A 77 10.43 -26.01 36.84
C HIS A 77 11.08 -24.96 35.92
N ARG A 78 10.28 -24.21 35.14
CA ARG A 78 10.80 -23.12 34.30
C ARG A 78 11.03 -21.82 35.08
N LEU A 79 10.27 -21.58 36.15
CA LEU A 79 10.42 -20.40 37.01
C LEU A 79 11.52 -20.56 38.07
N LEU A 80 11.83 -21.80 38.49
CA LEU A 80 12.84 -22.09 39.51
C LEU A 80 14.27 -22.23 38.97
N TYR A 81 14.43 -22.71 37.72
CA TYR A 81 15.75 -23.08 37.18
C TYR A 81 16.28 -22.13 36.09
N TRP A 82 15.56 -21.05 35.77
CA TRP A 82 16.06 -19.99 34.88
C TRP A 82 15.48 -18.61 35.25
N PRO A 83 16.00 -17.95 36.29
CA PRO A 83 15.97 -16.49 36.33
C PRO A 83 17.09 -15.99 35.41
N ASP A 84 16.74 -15.13 34.45
CA ASP A 84 17.57 -14.53 33.40
C ASP A 84 19.11 -14.66 33.51
#